data_AF-A0A1Y5FT20-F1
#
_entry.id   AF-A0A1Y5FT20-F1
#
_cell.length_a   1.000
_cell.length_b   1.000
_cell.length_c   1.000
_cell.angle_alpha   90.00
_cell.angle_beta   90.00
_cell.angle_gamma   90.00
#
_symmetry.space_group_name_H-M   'P 1'
#
loop_
_entity.id
_entity.type
_entity.pdbx_description
1 polymer ?
#
loop_
_entity_poly.entity_id
_entity_poly.type
_entity_poly.pdbx_seq_one_letter_code
_entity_poly.pdbx_strand_id
1 'polypeptide(L)'
;MKNILVSILAITLYGCASDPIGKEPQITDTGQLCLGSSNLPGNLVNKFEFIEDAHLLNQALGSPNKGKLCQGQVYKSKEDTQIIIYRAWNSTNPNSKFGAWWAFQEPSGDIAKYRSDYEICYQWSPLDTLVSCTLKPGTKVVVGTGQSAECSAYLTYPASIKQQIYIDEASVSLSNCTTFNGEFSWQ
;
A
#
# COMPACT_ATOMS: atom_id res chain seq x y z
N MET A 1 42.58 57.66 -41.94
CA MET A 1 42.97 57.37 -40.54
C MET A 1 41.88 57.90 -39.61
N LYS A 2 40.94 57.05 -39.19
CA LYS A 2 40.14 57.23 -37.96
C LYS A 2 39.38 55.92 -37.68
N ASN A 3 39.67 55.34 -36.52
CA ASN A 3 39.10 54.11 -35.96
C ASN A 3 37.65 54.31 -35.49
N ILE A 4 37.07 53.24 -34.92
CA ILE A 4 36.00 53.17 -33.88
C ILE A 4 34.65 52.69 -34.47
N LEU A 5 33.95 51.66 -33.98
CA LEU A 5 34.07 50.70 -32.86
C LEU A 5 33.16 49.51 -33.23
N VAL A 6 33.62 48.28 -33.03
CA VAL A 6 32.79 47.07 -33.12
C VAL A 6 32.20 46.81 -31.73
N SER A 7 30.90 46.99 -31.55
CA SER A 7 30.17 46.57 -30.34
C SER A 7 29.69 45.13 -30.51
N ILE A 8 30.37 44.19 -29.85
CA ILE A 8 29.93 42.80 -29.70
C ILE A 8 28.90 42.76 -28.56
N LEU A 9 27.65 42.49 -28.91
CA LEU A 9 26.56 42.26 -27.98
C LEU A 9 26.59 40.77 -27.58
N ALA A 10 27.14 40.46 -26.42
CA ALA A 10 27.12 39.11 -25.85
C ALA A 10 25.76 38.84 -25.20
N ILE A 11 24.92 38.06 -25.85
CA ILE A 11 23.65 37.57 -25.28
C ILE A 11 23.94 36.24 -24.57
N THR A 12 24.06 36.28 -23.24
CA THR A 12 24.12 35.08 -22.41
C THR A 12 22.69 34.57 -22.19
N LEU A 13 22.30 33.53 -22.92
CA LEU A 13 21.07 32.78 -22.65
C LEU A 13 21.32 31.90 -21.41
N TYR A 14 20.73 32.29 -20.28
CA TYR A 14 20.57 31.41 -19.13
C TYR A 14 19.53 30.35 -19.49
N GLY A 15 19.99 29.10 -19.70
CA GLY A 15 19.11 27.94 -19.77
C GLY A 15 18.68 27.55 -18.36
N CYS A 16 17.40 27.75 -18.03
CA CYS A 16 16.79 27.08 -16.89
C CYS A 16 16.67 25.60 -17.23
N ALA A 17 17.56 24.77 -16.69
CA ALA A 17 17.31 23.34 -16.57
C ALA A 17 16.17 23.17 -15.56
N SER A 18 14.97 22.87 -16.05
CA SER A 18 13.88 22.41 -15.21
C SER A 18 14.17 20.96 -14.79
N ASP A 19 14.67 20.80 -13.56
CA ASP A 19 14.62 19.52 -12.86
C ASP A 19 13.15 19.05 -12.77
N PRO A 20 12.82 17.78 -13.07
CA PRO A 20 11.51 17.25 -12.76
C PRO A 20 11.43 17.04 -11.25
N ILE A 21 10.94 18.07 -10.56
CA ILE A 21 10.49 17.99 -9.18
C ILE A 21 9.38 16.93 -9.10
N GLY A 22 9.64 15.92 -8.27
CA GLY A 22 8.71 15.15 -7.46
C GLY A 22 7.30 14.89 -7.99
N LYS A 23 6.99 13.59 -8.18
CA LYS A 23 5.67 12.98 -8.37
C LYS A 23 4.52 13.84 -7.81
N GLU A 24 3.66 14.25 -8.73
CA GLU A 24 2.39 14.93 -8.49
C GLU A 24 1.48 14.09 -7.56
N PRO A 25 0.87 14.69 -6.52
CA PRO A 25 -0.11 14.02 -5.68
C PRO A 25 -1.35 13.68 -6.51
N GLN A 26 -1.72 12.39 -6.56
CA GLN A 26 -2.93 11.97 -7.25
C GLN A 26 -4.16 12.38 -6.41
N ILE A 27 -4.87 13.41 -6.90
CA ILE A 27 -6.16 13.83 -6.35
C ILE A 27 -7.18 12.77 -6.75
N THR A 28 -7.70 12.03 -5.78
CA THR A 28 -8.87 11.18 -5.99
C THR A 28 -10.12 12.06 -6.11
N ASP A 29 -11.18 11.55 -6.75
CA ASP A 29 -12.43 12.24 -7.11
C ASP A 29 -13.19 12.88 -5.91
N THR A 30 -12.68 12.71 -4.69
CA THR A 30 -13.19 13.28 -3.43
C THR A 30 -12.38 14.49 -2.92
N GLY A 31 -11.35 14.95 -3.65
CA GLY A 31 -10.49 16.05 -3.20
C GLY A 31 -9.59 15.71 -2.01
N GLN A 32 -9.47 14.42 -1.67
CA GLN A 32 -8.65 13.94 -0.56
C GLN A 32 -7.23 13.62 -1.04
N LEU A 33 -6.24 14.18 -0.34
CA LEU A 33 -4.82 13.86 -0.56
C LEU A 33 -4.49 12.52 0.09
N CYS A 34 -4.23 11.50 -0.72
CA CYS A 34 -3.70 10.23 -0.24
C CYS A 34 -2.18 10.25 -0.15
N LEU A 35 -1.64 9.74 0.96
CA LEU A 35 -0.21 9.69 1.18
C LEU A 35 0.40 8.44 0.52
N GLY A 36 1.64 8.53 0.06
CA GLY A 36 2.38 7.41 -0.50
C GLY A 36 1.97 7.06 -1.94
N SER A 37 2.06 5.78 -2.30
CA SER A 37 1.88 5.32 -3.68
C SER A 37 1.21 3.95 -3.71
N SER A 38 0.32 3.73 -4.69
CA SER A 38 -0.27 2.41 -5.00
C SER A 38 0.60 1.57 -5.93
N ASN A 39 1.65 2.15 -6.53
CA ASN A 39 2.56 1.41 -7.41
C ASN A 39 3.31 0.31 -6.65
N LEU A 40 3.43 -0.88 -7.26
CA LEU A 40 4.14 -2.01 -6.66
C LEU A 40 5.60 -1.67 -6.29
N PRO A 41 6.12 -2.22 -5.18
CA PRO A 41 7.55 -2.24 -4.88
C PRO A 41 8.36 -2.87 -6.01
N GLY A 42 9.60 -2.40 -6.23
CA GLY A 42 10.43 -2.81 -7.37
C GLY A 42 10.64 -4.32 -7.52
N ASN A 43 10.73 -5.06 -6.40
CA ASN A 43 10.87 -6.52 -6.39
C ASN A 43 9.58 -7.28 -6.77
N LEU A 44 8.45 -6.59 -6.90
CA LEU A 44 7.13 -7.15 -7.22
C LEU A 44 6.62 -6.73 -8.59
N VAL A 45 7.13 -5.65 -9.20
CA VAL A 45 6.68 -5.14 -10.51
C VAL A 45 6.65 -6.24 -11.57
N ASN A 46 7.68 -7.10 -11.62
CA ASN A 46 7.73 -8.17 -12.61
C ASN A 46 6.79 -9.34 -12.32
N LYS A 47 6.24 -9.44 -11.10
CA LYS A 47 5.38 -10.54 -10.66
C LYS A 47 3.89 -10.31 -10.91
N PHE A 48 3.52 -9.08 -11.25
CA PHE A 48 2.15 -8.68 -11.48
C PHE A 48 2.00 -7.98 -12.82
N GLU A 49 0.77 -7.94 -13.29
CA GLU A 49 0.32 -7.06 -14.36
C GLU A 49 -0.75 -6.10 -13.82
N PHE A 50 -0.70 -4.84 -14.24
CA PHE A 50 -1.77 -3.89 -13.97
C PHE A 50 -3.02 -4.29 -14.77
N ILE A 51 -4.19 -4.22 -14.14
CA ILE A 51 -5.48 -4.44 -14.80
C ILE A 51 -6.48 -3.36 -14.37
N GLU A 52 -7.49 -3.12 -15.20
CA GLU A 52 -8.63 -2.28 -14.83
C GLU A 52 -9.74 -3.16 -14.24
N ASP A 53 -10.13 -2.89 -13.00
CA ASP A 53 -11.27 -3.52 -12.33
C ASP A 53 -11.86 -2.55 -11.30
N ALA A 54 -12.71 -1.63 -11.78
CA ALA A 54 -13.30 -0.59 -10.94
C ALA A 54 -14.16 -1.17 -9.81
N HIS A 55 -14.81 -2.32 -10.04
CA HIS A 55 -15.61 -2.98 -9.03
C HIS A 55 -14.76 -3.45 -7.85
N LEU A 56 -13.69 -4.20 -8.12
CA LEU A 56 -12.76 -4.66 -7.10
C LEU A 56 -12.05 -3.49 -6.39
N LEU A 57 -11.66 -2.45 -7.14
CA LEU A 57 -11.07 -1.25 -6.57
C LEU A 57 -12.03 -0.56 -5.58
N ASN A 58 -13.29 -0.36 -5.96
CA ASN A 58 -14.29 0.31 -5.13
C ASN A 58 -14.63 -0.46 -3.84
N GLN A 59 -14.49 -1.80 -3.83
CA GLN A 59 -14.63 -2.58 -2.59
C GLN A 59 -13.51 -2.26 -1.58
N ALA A 60 -12.30 -2.05 -2.08
CA ALA A 60 -11.11 -1.82 -1.27
C ALA A 60 -10.93 -0.36 -0.81
N LEU A 61 -11.55 0.62 -1.49
CA LEU A 61 -11.45 2.03 -1.10
C LEU A 61 -12.39 2.37 0.08
N GLY A 62 -11.96 3.31 0.91
CA GLY A 62 -12.71 3.78 2.08
C GLY A 62 -12.64 5.30 2.26
N SER A 63 -13.74 5.87 2.78
CA SER A 63 -13.78 7.25 3.26
C SER A 63 -12.95 7.42 4.55
N PRO A 64 -12.53 8.64 4.90
CA PRO A 64 -11.85 8.92 6.17
C PRO A 64 -12.53 8.28 7.37
N ASN A 65 -11.71 7.81 8.30
CA ASN A 65 -12.08 7.19 9.57
C ASN A 65 -12.77 5.83 9.46
N LYS A 66 -12.89 5.26 8.25
CA LYS A 66 -13.49 3.92 8.03
C LYS A 66 -12.46 2.81 7.84
N GLY A 67 -11.17 3.12 7.92
CA GLY A 67 -10.10 2.21 7.49
C GLY A 67 -10.20 1.95 5.98
N LYS A 68 -9.74 0.77 5.56
CA LYS A 68 -9.54 0.38 4.15
C LYS A 68 -8.42 1.19 3.46
N LEU A 69 -8.42 1.26 2.13
CA LEU A 69 -7.44 2.01 1.35
C LEU A 69 -7.92 3.44 1.07
N CYS A 70 -6.99 4.40 1.11
CA CYS A 70 -7.22 5.77 0.63
C CYS A 70 -7.16 5.82 -0.90
N GLN A 71 -6.18 5.14 -1.48
CA GLN A 71 -5.96 5.00 -2.92
C GLN A 71 -5.53 3.56 -3.20
N GLY A 72 -5.72 3.09 -4.43
CA GLY A 72 -5.31 1.75 -4.82
C GLY A 72 -5.26 1.55 -6.32
N GLN A 73 -4.54 0.51 -6.74
CA GLN A 73 -4.52 0.02 -8.11
C GLN A 73 -4.74 -1.49 -8.10
N VAL A 74 -5.40 -1.99 -9.14
CA VAL A 74 -5.67 -3.41 -9.29
C VAL A 74 -4.55 -4.08 -10.06
N TYR A 75 -4.08 -5.19 -9.53
CA TYR A 75 -3.03 -6.01 -10.10
C TYR A 75 -3.47 -7.46 -10.18
N LYS A 76 -2.99 -8.18 -11.17
CA LYS A 76 -3.14 -9.63 -11.29
C LYS A 76 -1.78 -10.32 -11.19
N SER A 77 -1.66 -11.35 -10.37
CA SER A 77 -0.42 -12.13 -10.27
C SER A 77 -0.19 -12.96 -11.53
N LYS A 78 1.06 -13.04 -12.01
CA LYS A 78 1.41 -13.83 -13.20
C LYS A 78 1.59 -15.31 -12.86
N GLU A 79 1.34 -16.17 -13.85
CA GLU A 79 1.36 -17.65 -13.75
C GLU A 79 2.63 -18.21 -13.09
N ASP A 80 3.80 -17.71 -13.48
CA ASP A 80 5.11 -18.25 -13.04
C ASP A 80 5.73 -17.49 -11.86
N THR A 81 4.91 -17.02 -10.93
CA THR A 81 5.38 -16.18 -9.83
C THR A 81 4.99 -16.72 -8.47
N GLN A 82 5.94 -16.69 -7.54
CA GLN A 82 5.69 -16.96 -6.13
C GLN A 82 5.72 -15.65 -5.35
N ILE A 83 4.60 -15.33 -4.72
CA ILE A 83 4.41 -14.13 -3.89
C ILE A 83 3.94 -14.60 -2.53
N ILE A 84 4.76 -14.36 -1.52
CA ILE A 84 4.41 -14.65 -0.13
C ILE A 84 3.79 -13.38 0.46
N ILE A 85 2.67 -13.56 1.14
CA ILE A 85 1.96 -12.49 1.85
C ILE A 85 1.66 -12.92 3.28
N TYR A 86 1.45 -11.92 4.13
CA TYR A 86 1.34 -12.08 5.57
C TYR A 86 0.08 -11.42 6.10
N ARG A 87 -0.50 -12.01 7.14
CA ARG A 87 -1.64 -11.45 7.85
C ARG A 87 -1.58 -11.81 9.32
N ALA A 88 -1.65 -10.80 10.16
CA ALA A 88 -1.98 -10.99 11.57
C ALA A 88 -3.49 -11.18 11.71
N TRP A 89 -3.92 -12.17 12.48
CA TRP A 89 -5.33 -12.54 12.65
C TRP A 89 -5.64 -12.87 14.11
N ASN A 90 -6.93 -13.01 14.44
CA ASN A 90 -7.42 -13.23 15.80
C ASN A 90 -7.57 -14.73 16.07
N SER A 91 -6.72 -15.31 16.91
CA SER A 91 -6.77 -16.74 17.24
C SER A 91 -8.12 -17.20 17.80
N THR A 92 -8.83 -16.32 18.52
CA THR A 92 -10.15 -16.59 19.09
C THR A 92 -11.29 -16.54 18.06
N ASN A 93 -11.03 -16.03 16.86
CA ASN A 93 -11.95 -16.02 15.72
C ASN A 93 -11.28 -16.64 14.48
N PRO A 94 -11.34 -17.97 14.31
CA PRO A 94 -10.72 -18.67 13.18
C PRO A 94 -11.15 -18.17 11.79
N ASN A 95 -12.37 -17.64 11.66
CA ASN A 95 -12.85 -17.07 10.40
C ASN A 95 -12.08 -15.81 9.99
N SER A 96 -11.37 -15.17 10.93
CA SER A 96 -10.53 -14.00 10.65
C SER A 96 -9.21 -14.33 9.95
N LYS A 97 -8.80 -15.62 9.90
CA LYS A 97 -7.54 -16.07 9.31
C LYS A 97 -7.41 -15.68 7.83
N PHE A 98 -8.50 -15.75 7.07
CA PHE A 98 -8.55 -15.42 5.64
C PHE A 98 -9.36 -14.14 5.36
N GLY A 99 -9.31 -13.15 6.26
CA GLY A 99 -9.89 -11.85 5.97
C GLY A 99 -9.16 -11.13 4.82
N ALA A 100 -9.74 -10.04 4.34
CA ALA A 100 -9.35 -9.43 3.07
C ALA A 100 -8.00 -8.68 3.08
N TRP A 101 -7.48 -8.32 4.26
CA TRP A 101 -6.33 -7.42 4.40
C TRP A 101 -5.02 -8.18 4.67
N TRP A 102 -4.01 -7.96 3.82
CA TRP A 102 -2.72 -8.64 3.84
C TRP A 102 -1.56 -7.66 3.63
N ALA A 103 -0.35 -8.11 3.94
CA ALA A 103 0.90 -7.36 3.77
C ALA A 103 1.90 -8.14 2.91
N PHE A 104 2.74 -7.42 2.14
CA PHE A 104 3.87 -8.02 1.41
C PHE A 104 5.06 -8.35 2.31
N GLN A 105 5.16 -7.70 3.46
CA GLN A 105 6.27 -7.84 4.38
C GLN A 105 5.79 -8.52 5.66
N GLU A 106 6.63 -9.38 6.19
CA GLU A 106 6.42 -9.96 7.51
C GLU A 106 6.36 -8.84 8.55
N PRO A 107 5.28 -8.78 9.34
CA PRO A 107 5.18 -7.80 10.42
C PRO A 107 6.33 -7.96 11.42
N SER A 108 6.99 -6.86 11.77
CA SER A 108 8.13 -6.83 12.70
C SER A 108 8.18 -5.52 13.47
N GLY A 109 8.82 -5.52 14.65
CA GLY A 109 8.94 -4.35 15.52
C GLY A 109 7.74 -4.14 16.44
N ASP A 110 7.54 -2.88 16.87
CA ASP A 110 6.52 -2.49 17.85
C ASP A 110 5.07 -2.72 17.35
N ILE A 111 4.24 -3.34 18.19
CA ILE A 111 2.85 -3.67 17.86
C ILE A 111 2.01 -2.40 17.67
N ALA A 112 2.20 -1.37 18.49
CA ALA A 112 1.43 -0.14 18.38
C ALA A 112 1.74 0.56 17.05
N LYS A 113 3.00 0.55 16.62
CA LYS A 113 3.43 0.99 15.30
C LYS A 113 2.78 0.16 14.20
N TYR A 114 2.82 -1.16 14.27
CA TYR A 114 2.19 -2.01 13.25
C TYR A 114 0.68 -1.75 13.14
N ARG A 115 -0.01 -1.57 14.28
CA ARG A 115 -1.43 -1.19 14.29
C ARG A 115 -1.68 0.16 13.64
N SER A 116 -0.85 1.15 13.92
CA SER A 116 -1.00 2.47 13.28
C SER A 116 -0.66 2.43 11.80
N ASP A 117 0.36 1.68 11.41
CA ASP A 117 0.85 1.56 10.04
C ASP A 117 -0.17 0.86 9.12
N TYR A 118 -1.00 -0.04 9.66
CA TYR A 118 -2.04 -0.80 8.94
C TYR A 118 -3.46 -0.49 9.43
N GLU A 119 -3.62 0.56 10.25
CA GLU A 119 -4.88 1.05 10.81
C GLU A 119 -5.75 -0.04 11.47
N ILE A 120 -5.10 -0.95 12.21
CA ILE A 120 -5.75 -2.11 12.84
C ILE A 120 -6.22 -1.76 14.25
N CYS A 121 -7.51 -1.44 14.36
CA CYS A 121 -8.15 -1.20 15.65
C CYS A 121 -8.03 -2.41 16.59
N TYR A 122 -7.81 -2.15 17.88
CA TYR A 122 -7.66 -3.20 18.90
C TYR A 122 -8.93 -4.04 19.04
N GLN A 123 -10.11 -3.47 18.78
CA GLN A 123 -11.37 -4.21 18.77
C GLN A 123 -11.50 -5.16 17.57
N TRP A 124 -10.78 -4.95 16.48
CA TRP A 124 -10.87 -5.78 15.28
C TRP A 124 -9.99 -7.01 15.35
N SER A 125 -8.80 -6.89 15.95
CA SER A 125 -7.87 -8.01 16.09
C SER A 125 -6.92 -7.79 17.27
N PRO A 126 -6.67 -8.84 18.11
CA PRO A 126 -5.65 -8.81 19.14
C PRO A 126 -4.23 -8.89 18.58
N LEU A 127 -4.04 -9.31 17.32
CA LEU A 127 -2.73 -9.53 16.66
C LEU A 127 -1.88 -10.61 17.33
N ASP A 128 -2.52 -11.69 17.76
CA ASP A 128 -1.92 -12.79 18.53
C ASP A 128 -1.44 -13.96 17.67
N THR A 129 -1.76 -13.98 16.38
CA THR A 129 -1.30 -15.03 15.46
C THR A 129 -0.98 -14.45 14.09
N LEU A 130 0.06 -14.99 13.45
CA LEU A 130 0.45 -14.66 12.10
C LEU A 130 0.18 -15.85 11.17
N VAL A 131 -0.28 -15.57 9.95
CA VAL A 131 -0.28 -16.54 8.85
C VAL A 131 0.53 -15.98 7.69
N SER A 132 1.38 -16.82 7.11
CA SER A 132 2.04 -16.57 5.83
C SER A 132 1.44 -17.52 4.79
N CYS A 133 1.11 -17.01 3.62
CA CYS A 133 0.54 -17.78 2.52
C CYS A 133 1.18 -17.40 1.20
N THR A 134 1.14 -18.31 0.23
CA THR A 134 1.47 -18.03 -1.17
C THR A 134 0.22 -17.58 -1.91
N LEU A 135 0.32 -16.45 -2.63
CA LEU A 135 -0.71 -15.98 -3.55
C LEU A 135 -0.78 -16.91 -4.76
N LYS A 136 -1.97 -17.45 -5.06
CA LYS A 136 -2.14 -18.27 -6.28
C LYS A 136 -1.91 -17.41 -7.51
N PRO A 137 -1.36 -17.98 -8.60
CA PRO A 137 -1.26 -17.26 -9.85
C PRO A 137 -2.64 -16.88 -10.40
N GLY A 138 -2.69 -15.80 -11.19
CA GLY A 138 -3.93 -15.27 -11.75
C GLY A 138 -4.85 -14.55 -10.75
N THR A 139 -4.43 -14.42 -9.48
CA THR A 139 -5.22 -13.76 -8.43
C THR A 139 -5.21 -12.25 -8.64
N LYS A 140 -6.39 -11.64 -8.56
CA LYS A 140 -6.54 -10.18 -8.53
C LYS A 140 -6.38 -9.66 -7.11
N VAL A 141 -5.64 -8.57 -6.95
CA VAL A 141 -5.43 -7.88 -5.69
C VAL A 141 -5.53 -6.38 -5.89
N VAL A 142 -5.93 -5.64 -4.86
CA VAL A 142 -5.76 -4.19 -4.84
C VAL A 142 -4.58 -3.85 -3.95
N VAL A 143 -3.62 -3.09 -4.48
CA VAL A 143 -2.47 -2.59 -3.72
C VAL A 143 -2.62 -1.09 -3.55
N GLY A 144 -2.49 -0.62 -2.32
CA GLY A 144 -2.73 0.78 -2.00
C GLY A 144 -2.28 1.16 -0.61
N THR A 145 -2.42 2.44 -0.28
CA THR A 145 -2.06 2.98 1.03
C THR A 145 -3.30 3.14 1.93
N GLY A 146 -3.11 2.97 3.24
CA GLY A 146 -4.18 2.94 4.22
C GLY A 146 -4.93 4.27 4.35
N GLN A 147 -6.23 4.18 4.63
CA GLN A 147 -7.07 5.30 5.03
C GLN A 147 -7.16 5.36 6.56
N SER A 148 -7.38 6.55 7.12
CA SER A 148 -7.56 6.70 8.57
C SER A 148 -8.69 5.82 9.11
N ALA A 149 -8.56 5.38 10.37
CA ALA A 149 -9.56 4.57 11.05
C ALA A 149 -9.87 5.15 12.44
N GLU A 150 -11.13 5.45 12.70
CA GLU A 150 -11.59 5.77 14.05
C GLU A 150 -11.89 4.46 14.79
N CYS A 151 -11.06 4.14 15.76
CA CYS A 151 -11.18 2.92 16.55
C CYS A 151 -12.06 3.13 17.77
N SER A 152 -11.99 4.31 18.40
CA SER A 152 -12.85 4.71 19.51
C SER A 152 -12.89 6.23 19.61
N ALA A 153 -13.70 6.77 20.54
CA ALA A 153 -13.74 8.20 20.82
C ALA A 153 -12.37 8.81 21.22
N TYR A 154 -11.40 7.97 21.60
CA TYR A 154 -10.08 8.41 22.07
C TYR A 154 -8.92 7.86 21.22
N LEU A 155 -9.22 7.06 20.19
CA LEU A 155 -8.19 6.46 19.33
C LEU A 155 -8.62 6.54 17.88
N THR A 156 -7.85 7.28 17.10
CA THR A 156 -7.92 7.30 15.65
C THR A 156 -6.52 7.06 15.10
N TYR A 157 -6.39 6.12 14.18
CA TYR A 157 -5.17 5.97 13.39
C TYR A 157 -5.24 6.89 12.17
N PRO A 158 -4.17 7.66 11.87
CA PRO A 158 -4.11 8.48 10.68
C PRO A 158 -3.99 7.60 9.42
N ALA A 159 -4.20 8.18 8.25
CA ALA A 159 -3.87 7.51 7.00
C ALA A 159 -2.36 7.24 6.92
N SER A 160 -1.99 6.03 6.47
CA SER A 160 -0.62 5.54 6.44
C SER A 160 -0.06 5.49 5.02
N ILE A 161 1.24 5.75 4.88
CA ILE A 161 1.99 5.53 3.61
C ILE A 161 2.28 4.05 3.36
N LYS A 162 2.04 3.18 4.33
CA LYS A 162 2.34 1.75 4.19
C LYS A 162 1.35 1.11 3.23
N GLN A 163 1.90 0.25 2.37
CA GLN A 163 1.10 -0.46 1.40
C GLN A 163 0.44 -1.68 2.03
N GLN A 164 -0.85 -1.84 1.73
CA GLN A 164 -1.64 -3.00 2.10
C GLN A 164 -2.21 -3.64 0.85
N ILE A 165 -2.59 -4.90 0.98
CA ILE A 165 -3.16 -5.71 -0.09
C ILE A 165 -4.59 -6.07 0.30
N TYR A 166 -5.54 -5.76 -0.57
CA TYR A 166 -6.92 -6.24 -0.49
C TYR A 166 -7.10 -7.45 -1.40
N ILE A 167 -7.73 -8.50 -0.87
CA ILE A 167 -8.12 -9.71 -1.59
C ILE A 167 -9.55 -10.05 -1.16
N ASP A 168 -10.53 -9.95 -2.07
CA ASP A 168 -11.95 -10.17 -1.76
C ASP A 168 -12.20 -11.58 -1.20
N GLU A 169 -11.66 -12.60 -1.88
CA GLU A 169 -11.85 -14.01 -1.57
C GLU A 169 -10.51 -14.70 -1.24
N ALA A 170 -9.86 -14.27 -0.15
CA ALA A 170 -8.53 -14.75 0.23
C ALA A 170 -8.49 -16.27 0.51
N SER A 171 -9.58 -16.86 1.00
CA SER A 171 -9.65 -18.29 1.34
C SER A 171 -9.40 -19.21 0.13
N VAL A 172 -9.86 -18.81 -1.06
CA VAL A 172 -9.68 -19.56 -2.31
C VAL A 172 -8.52 -19.05 -3.15
N SER A 173 -8.03 -17.84 -2.88
CA SER A 173 -6.94 -17.20 -3.62
C SER A 173 -5.54 -17.52 -3.09
N LEU A 174 -5.45 -18.20 -1.94
CA LEU A 174 -4.19 -18.48 -1.26
C LEU A 174 -3.92 -19.99 -1.13
N SER A 175 -2.64 -20.35 -1.05
CA SER A 175 -2.18 -21.72 -0.86
C SER A 175 -0.93 -21.78 0.02
N ASN A 176 -0.51 -22.98 0.41
CA ASN A 176 0.74 -23.22 1.14
C ASN A 176 0.88 -22.35 2.40
N CYS A 177 -0.19 -22.28 3.18
CA CYS A 177 -0.26 -21.40 4.34
C CYS A 177 0.39 -22.02 5.58
N THR A 178 1.30 -21.29 6.20
CA THR A 178 1.94 -21.64 7.48
C THR A 178 1.47 -20.67 8.55
N THR A 179 1.02 -21.21 9.69
CA THR A 179 0.59 -20.42 10.86
C THR A 179 1.71 -20.39 11.88
N PHE A 180 2.01 -19.20 12.38
CA PHE A 180 3.01 -18.97 13.42
C PHE A 180 2.29 -18.56 14.68
N ASN A 181 2.42 -19.39 15.71
CA ASN A 181 1.98 -19.07 17.05
C ASN A 181 3.15 -18.37 17.72
N GLY A 182 3.06 -17.06 17.84
CA GLY A 182 4.11 -16.25 18.39
C GLY A 182 3.60 -14.84 18.53
N GLU A 183 3.66 -14.32 19.74
CA GLU A 183 3.63 -12.89 19.96
C GLU A 183 4.68 -12.26 19.04
N PHE A 184 4.35 -11.14 18.41
CA PHE A 184 5.34 -10.29 17.76
C PHE A 184 6.56 -10.22 18.69
N SER A 185 7.73 -10.66 18.22
CA SER A 185 8.96 -10.66 19.01
C SER A 185 9.20 -9.24 19.51
N TRP A 186 8.82 -8.98 20.76
CA TRP A 186 8.93 -7.70 21.43
C TRP A 186 10.40 -7.25 21.38
N GLN A 187 10.64 -6.09 20.78
CA GLN A 187 11.90 -5.36 20.93
C GLN A 187 11.65 -4.12 21.77
#